data_AF-A0A5Q4ESF8-F1
#
_entry.id   AF-A0A5Q4ESF8-F1
#
_cell.length_a   1.000
_cell.length_b   1.000
_cell.length_c   1.000
_cell.angle_alpha   90.00
_cell.angle_beta   90.00
_cell.angle_gamma   90.00
#
_symmetry.space_group_name_H-M   'P 1'
#
loop_
_entity.id
_entity.type
_entity.pdbx_description
1 polymer ?
#
loop_
_entity_poly.entity_id
_entity_poly.type
_entity_poly.pdbx_seq_one_letter_code
_entity_poly.pdbx_strand_id
1 'polypeptide(L)'
;MNRDHAHTWSDLDVERYHDGDMPDDLARAFTRDLMADAALRARLDAVRRVDEVARAALLAAPAARTAPPRPPIRRLMAAAAMIALVAGAGLVTWRFTTAPAPSTAGESQLIAQDDTAPPEAPAPRTGPFRPGDVVLTITHRPGAAPSSSSRAPAPSRSVAAPSTVDELDAALRRGDALHAMRLLNERDADGAGLERIGALFLSADTAREALDMLPPQRRLDAIRIWAARPALRPVVFPAFADMLADPATADAARALRRELADIPELRPWLASYASR
;
A
#
# COMPACT_ATOMS: atom_id res chain seq x y z
N MET A 1 -25.26 31.75 -27.56
CA MET A 1 -24.90 30.36 -27.25
C MET A 1 -23.68 30.40 -26.35
N ASN A 2 -23.84 30.15 -25.05
CA ASN A 2 -22.69 29.90 -24.19
C ASN A 2 -22.08 28.57 -24.63
N ARG A 3 -20.76 28.55 -24.84
CA ARG A 3 -20.02 27.28 -24.82
C ARG A 3 -19.79 26.98 -23.36
N ASP A 4 -20.61 26.12 -22.78
CA ASP A 4 -20.32 25.57 -21.45
C ASP A 4 -18.93 24.94 -21.52
N HIS A 5 -18.00 25.47 -20.72
CA HIS A 5 -16.65 24.94 -20.66
C HIS A 5 -16.72 23.54 -20.07
N ALA A 6 -16.42 22.53 -20.90
CA ALA A 6 -16.40 21.13 -20.48
C ALA A 6 -15.53 20.98 -19.23
N HIS A 7 -16.15 20.55 -18.12
CA HIS A 7 -15.47 20.46 -16.86
C HIS A 7 -14.42 19.34 -16.93
N THR A 8 -13.18 19.64 -16.60
CA THR A 8 -12.09 18.66 -16.70
C THR A 8 -12.01 17.89 -15.40
N TRP A 9 -12.74 16.77 -15.32
CA TRP A 9 -12.81 15.91 -14.14
C TRP A 9 -11.45 15.25 -13.86
N SER A 10 -10.89 15.55 -12.68
CA SER A 10 -9.68 14.91 -12.17
C SER A 10 -10.01 13.52 -11.62
N ASP A 11 -9.01 12.66 -11.46
CA ASP A 11 -9.23 11.31 -10.93
C ASP A 11 -9.71 11.34 -9.47
N LEU A 12 -9.31 12.36 -8.69
CA LEU A 12 -9.84 12.62 -7.34
C LEU A 12 -11.34 12.96 -7.34
N ASP A 13 -11.85 13.59 -8.40
CA ASP A 13 -13.29 13.84 -8.54
C ASP A 13 -14.05 12.56 -8.90
N VAL A 14 -13.44 11.65 -9.68
CA VAL A 14 -14.00 10.32 -9.96
C VAL A 14 -14.09 9.49 -8.67
N GLU A 15 -13.07 9.53 -7.82
CA GLU A 15 -13.05 8.89 -6.50
C GLU A 15 -14.12 9.48 -5.57
N ARG A 16 -14.18 10.81 -5.41
CA ARG A 16 -15.23 11.46 -4.60
C ARG A 16 -16.66 11.16 -5.07
N TYR A 17 -16.86 11.05 -6.39
CA TYR A 17 -18.16 10.66 -6.93
C TYR A 17 -18.48 9.19 -6.67
N HIS A 18 -17.48 8.31 -6.70
CA HIS A 18 -17.62 6.90 -6.35
C HIS A 18 -17.99 6.71 -4.87
N ASP A 19 -17.32 7.43 -3.97
CA ASP A 19 -17.45 7.27 -2.53
C ASP A 19 -18.68 8.02 -1.95
N GLY A 20 -19.32 8.88 -2.76
CA GLY A 20 -20.50 9.66 -2.36
C GLY A 20 -20.18 10.99 -1.66
N ASP A 21 -18.91 11.36 -1.57
CA ASP A 21 -18.41 12.59 -0.94
C ASP A 21 -18.48 13.83 -1.87
N MET A 22 -18.94 13.68 -3.11
CA MET A 22 -19.08 14.79 -4.05
C MET A 22 -20.33 15.66 -3.76
N PRO A 23 -20.20 17.00 -3.64
CA PRO A 23 -21.34 17.92 -3.47
C PRO A 23 -22.43 17.77 -4.54
N ASP A 24 -23.71 17.92 -4.17
CA ASP A 24 -24.88 17.66 -5.04
C ASP A 24 -24.87 18.40 -6.39
N ASP A 25 -24.34 19.61 -6.45
CA ASP A 25 -24.21 20.40 -7.68
C ASP A 25 -23.12 19.82 -8.60
N LEU A 26 -21.95 19.49 -8.06
CA LEU A 26 -20.88 18.81 -8.77
C LEU A 26 -21.29 17.39 -9.19
N ALA A 27 -21.95 16.62 -8.31
CA ALA A 27 -22.42 15.27 -8.61
C ALA A 27 -23.44 15.28 -9.77
N ARG A 28 -24.32 16.28 -9.85
CA ARG A 28 -25.24 16.46 -10.99
C ARG A 28 -24.54 16.88 -12.28
N ALA A 29 -23.45 17.66 -12.20
CA ALA A 29 -22.62 17.99 -13.36
C ALA A 29 -21.85 16.75 -13.84
N PHE A 30 -21.17 16.04 -12.93
CA PHE A 30 -20.45 14.80 -13.19
C PHE A 30 -21.37 13.75 -13.82
N THR A 31 -22.57 13.54 -13.27
CA THR A 31 -23.57 12.60 -13.83
C THR A 31 -23.94 12.94 -15.27
N ARG A 32 -24.08 14.23 -15.60
CA ARG A 32 -24.40 14.69 -16.95
C ARG A 32 -23.25 14.39 -17.92
N ASP A 33 -22.03 14.72 -17.52
CA ASP A 33 -20.84 14.51 -18.33
C ASP A 33 -20.52 13.01 -18.48
N LEU A 34 -20.79 12.20 -17.45
CA LEU A 34 -20.66 10.74 -17.47
C LEU A 34 -21.57 10.09 -18.53
N MET A 35 -22.73 10.67 -18.84
CA MET A 35 -23.58 10.17 -19.94
C MET A 35 -22.99 10.48 -21.32
N ALA A 36 -22.26 11.59 -21.47
CA ALA A 36 -21.66 12.03 -22.73
C ALA A 36 -20.26 11.42 -22.97
N ASP A 37 -19.42 11.33 -21.94
CA ASP A 37 -18.02 10.91 -22.04
C ASP A 37 -17.85 9.40 -21.77
N ALA A 38 -17.31 8.69 -22.75
CA ALA A 38 -16.98 7.26 -22.62
C ALA A 38 -15.69 7.02 -21.81
N ALA A 39 -14.74 7.96 -21.83
CA ALA A 39 -13.50 7.86 -21.07
C ALA A 39 -13.73 8.11 -19.57
N LEU A 40 -14.61 9.04 -19.19
CA LEU A 40 -15.03 9.24 -17.80
C LEU A 40 -15.73 7.99 -17.24
N ARG A 41 -16.60 7.33 -18.02
CA ARG A 41 -17.20 6.04 -17.65
C ARG A 41 -16.16 4.95 -17.44
N ALA A 42 -15.23 4.79 -18.39
CA ALA A 42 -14.16 3.81 -18.28
C ALA A 42 -13.27 4.02 -17.03
N ARG A 43 -13.04 5.28 -16.62
CA ARG A 43 -12.36 5.62 -15.36
C ARG A 43 -13.18 5.22 -14.12
N LEU A 44 -14.46 5.59 -14.06
CA LEU A 44 -15.32 5.21 -12.93
C LEU A 44 -15.47 3.69 -12.79
N ASP A 45 -15.59 2.96 -13.90
CA ASP A 45 -15.65 1.49 -13.90
C ASP A 45 -14.30 0.84 -13.54
N ALA A 46 -13.18 1.54 -13.71
CA ALA A 46 -11.88 1.08 -13.19
C ALA A 46 -11.83 1.16 -11.66
N VAL A 47 -12.26 2.29 -11.07
CA VAL A 47 -12.35 2.46 -9.60
C VAL A 47 -13.25 1.39 -8.99
N ARG A 48 -14.46 1.20 -9.53
CA ARG A 48 -15.42 0.18 -9.06
C ARG A 48 -14.85 -1.24 -9.05
N ARG A 49 -14.13 -1.64 -10.10
CA ARG A 49 -13.51 -2.98 -10.17
C ARG A 49 -12.41 -3.18 -9.11
N VAL A 50 -11.69 -2.12 -8.74
CA VAL A 50 -10.69 -2.20 -7.67
C VAL A 50 -11.39 -2.40 -6.32
N ASP A 51 -12.47 -1.66 -6.05
CA ASP A 51 -13.26 -1.83 -4.82
C ASP A 51 -13.96 -3.21 -4.76
N GLU A 52 -14.54 -3.70 -5.86
CA GLU A 52 -15.12 -5.04 -5.94
C GLU A 52 -14.09 -6.14 -5.60
N VAL A 53 -12.86 -6.02 -6.10
CA VAL A 53 -11.77 -6.97 -5.80
C VAL A 53 -11.32 -6.86 -4.34
N ALA A 54 -11.18 -5.64 -3.80
CA ALA A 54 -10.84 -5.43 -2.39
C ALA A 54 -11.92 -6.01 -1.46
N ARG A 55 -13.20 -5.73 -1.75
CA ARG A 55 -14.37 -6.24 -1.03
C ARG A 55 -14.47 -7.76 -1.12
N ALA A 56 -14.23 -8.36 -2.29
CA ALA A 56 -14.20 -9.80 -2.46
C ALA A 56 -13.06 -10.46 -1.64
N ALA A 57 -11.89 -9.83 -1.56
CA ALA A 57 -10.79 -10.32 -0.73
C ALA A 57 -11.12 -10.28 0.77
N LEU A 58 -11.76 -9.20 1.25
CA LEU A 58 -12.25 -9.09 2.64
C LEU A 58 -13.31 -10.16 2.94
N LEU A 59 -14.28 -10.38 2.05
CA LEU A 59 -15.35 -11.37 2.22
C LEU A 59 -14.87 -12.83 2.09
N ALA A 60 -13.77 -13.09 1.40
CA ALA A 60 -13.18 -14.44 1.28
C ALA A 60 -12.38 -14.88 2.53
N ALA A 61 -11.93 -13.92 3.35
CA ALA A 61 -11.10 -14.17 4.53
C ALA A 61 -11.68 -15.10 5.63
N PRO A 62 -13.00 -15.23 5.86
CA PRO A 62 -13.53 -16.06 6.95
C PRO A 62 -13.47 -17.58 6.72
N ALA A 63 -13.48 -18.04 5.46
CA ALA A 63 -13.73 -19.46 5.14
C ALA A 63 -12.55 -20.40 5.45
N ALA A 64 -11.33 -19.88 5.65
CA ALA A 64 -10.13 -20.69 5.87
C ALA A 64 -9.93 -21.17 7.33
N ARG A 65 -10.76 -20.74 8.29
CA ARG A 65 -10.51 -20.95 9.74
C ARG A 65 -11.20 -22.17 10.37
N THR A 66 -11.98 -22.94 9.63
CA THR A 66 -12.72 -24.12 10.16
C THR A 66 -12.28 -25.47 9.58
N ALA A 67 -11.20 -25.51 8.78
CA ALA A 67 -10.61 -26.76 8.34
C ALA A 67 -9.82 -27.43 9.50
N PRO A 68 -10.13 -28.68 9.89
CA PRO A 68 -9.37 -29.37 10.93
C PRO A 68 -7.94 -29.68 10.46
N PRO A 69 -6.95 -29.76 11.38
CA PRO A 69 -5.56 -29.97 11.01
C PRO A 69 -5.37 -31.35 10.36
N ARG A 70 -4.91 -31.36 9.10
CA ARG A 70 -4.40 -32.55 8.41
C ARG A 70 -2.98 -32.29 7.88
N PRO A 71 -2.12 -33.33 7.82
CA PRO A 71 -0.67 -33.15 7.83
C PRO A 71 -0.07 -33.11 6.40
N PRO A 72 1.27 -33.12 6.26
CA PRO A 72 2.01 -32.03 5.64
C PRO A 72 2.07 -32.04 4.10
N ILE A 73 1.92 -30.84 3.54
CA ILE A 73 2.65 -30.24 2.40
C ILE A 73 3.19 -31.22 1.33
N ARG A 74 2.59 -31.18 0.13
CA ARG A 74 3.36 -31.31 -1.14
C ARG A 74 2.72 -30.84 -2.46
N ARG A 75 1.50 -30.28 -2.49
CA ARG A 75 0.77 -30.01 -3.75
C ARG A 75 0.01 -28.68 -3.89
N LEU A 76 0.34 -27.64 -3.11
CA LEU A 76 -0.29 -26.30 -3.22
C LEU A 76 0.74 -25.20 -3.45
N MET A 77 1.31 -25.17 -4.65
CA MET A 77 2.15 -24.08 -5.18
C MET A 77 1.62 -23.52 -6.52
N ALA A 78 0.38 -23.87 -6.91
CA ALA A 78 -0.20 -23.50 -8.21
C ALA A 78 -1.19 -22.32 -8.16
N ALA A 79 -1.80 -22.02 -7.01
CA ALA A 79 -2.89 -21.02 -6.93
C ALA A 79 -2.39 -19.58 -6.67
N ALA A 80 -1.33 -19.40 -5.88
CA ALA A 80 -0.88 -18.06 -5.46
C ALA A 80 -0.17 -17.27 -6.59
N ALA A 81 0.38 -17.94 -7.60
CA ALA A 81 1.13 -17.31 -8.68
C ALA A 81 0.26 -16.56 -9.71
N MET A 82 -1.03 -16.92 -9.84
CA MET A 82 -1.93 -16.30 -10.83
C MET A 82 -2.40 -14.90 -10.43
N ILE A 83 -2.50 -14.60 -9.12
CA ILE A 83 -3.03 -13.32 -8.63
C ILE A 83 -1.98 -12.19 -8.80
N ALA A 84 -0.70 -12.50 -8.62
CA ALA A 84 0.38 -11.51 -8.79
C ALA A 84 0.58 -11.05 -10.25
N LEU A 85 0.22 -11.87 -11.24
CA LEU A 85 0.49 -11.57 -12.65
C LEU A 85 -0.50 -10.56 -13.26
N VAL A 86 -1.76 -10.54 -12.80
CA VAL A 86 -2.81 -9.67 -13.36
C VAL A 86 -2.65 -8.22 -12.88
N ALA A 87 -2.24 -8.01 -11.62
CA ALA A 87 -2.01 -6.66 -11.09
C ALA A 87 -0.72 -6.02 -11.63
N GLY A 88 0.33 -6.81 -11.91
CA GLY A 88 1.63 -6.29 -12.36
C GLY A 88 1.66 -5.78 -13.80
N ALA A 89 0.80 -6.30 -14.68
CA ALA A 89 0.84 -5.98 -16.12
C ALA A 89 0.17 -4.64 -16.49
N GLY A 90 -0.76 -4.13 -15.67
CA GLY A 90 -1.54 -2.92 -15.98
C GLY A 90 -0.83 -1.59 -15.73
N LEU A 91 0.17 -1.55 -14.85
CA LEU A 91 0.76 -0.31 -14.30
C LEU A 91 2.04 0.17 -15.02
N VAL A 92 2.56 -0.59 -15.99
CA VAL A 92 3.90 -0.33 -16.57
C VAL A 92 3.85 0.35 -17.96
N THR A 93 2.71 0.35 -18.65
CA THR A 93 2.59 0.85 -20.03
C THR A 93 2.21 2.34 -20.18
N TRP A 94 1.90 3.04 -19.07
CA TRP A 94 1.41 4.43 -19.10
C TRP A 94 2.41 5.45 -18.55
N ARG A 95 3.66 5.40 -19.02
CA ARG A 95 4.59 6.54 -18.96
C ARG A 95 5.45 6.58 -20.22
N PHE A 96 5.77 7.81 -20.65
CA PHE A 96 6.50 8.18 -21.88
C PHE A 96 5.74 8.15 -23.21
N THR A 97 4.97 9.22 -23.48
CA THR A 97 4.90 9.81 -24.84
C THR A 97 4.38 11.26 -24.81
N THR A 98 5.23 12.19 -24.35
CA THR A 98 5.13 13.62 -24.68
C THR A 98 6.55 14.18 -24.84
N ALA A 99 7.08 14.11 -26.06
CA ALA A 99 8.34 14.76 -26.42
C ALA A 99 8.06 16.18 -26.97
N PRO A 100 8.74 17.23 -26.48
CA PRO A 100 8.90 18.47 -27.21
C PRO A 100 10.01 18.33 -28.28
N ALA A 101 9.90 19.12 -29.35
CA ALA A 101 10.81 19.10 -30.51
C ALA A 101 12.22 19.64 -30.18
N PRO A 102 13.26 19.27 -30.96
CA PRO A 102 14.64 19.69 -30.70
C PRO A 102 14.94 21.09 -31.24
N SER A 103 15.77 21.85 -30.50
CA SER A 103 16.37 23.10 -30.96
C SER A 103 17.81 23.27 -30.46
N THR A 104 18.72 23.32 -31.44
CA THR A 104 19.98 24.09 -31.45
C THR A 104 21.18 23.67 -30.57
N ALA A 105 22.21 23.21 -31.29
CA ALA A 105 23.67 23.36 -31.12
C ALA A 105 24.30 23.75 -29.75
N GLY A 106 25.38 23.04 -29.42
CA GLY A 106 26.36 23.41 -28.39
C GLY A 106 27.61 22.53 -28.47
N GLU A 107 28.64 22.98 -29.18
CA GLU A 107 29.95 22.33 -29.22
C GLU A 107 30.65 22.39 -27.86
N SER A 108 31.38 21.33 -27.50
CA SER A 108 32.63 21.42 -26.74
C SER A 108 33.42 20.11 -26.85
N GLN A 109 34.50 20.14 -27.62
CA GLN A 109 35.61 19.19 -27.48
C GLN A 109 36.50 19.64 -26.32
N LEU A 110 37.06 18.69 -25.55
CA LEU A 110 38.41 18.88 -24.99
C LEU A 110 39.10 17.52 -24.83
N ILE A 111 40.42 17.48 -25.06
CA ILE A 111 41.25 16.28 -25.19
C ILE A 111 42.40 16.30 -24.17
N ALA A 112 42.68 15.16 -23.54
CA ALA A 112 43.94 14.73 -22.90
C ALA A 112 43.77 13.21 -22.59
N GLN A 113 44.56 12.19 -23.00
CA GLN A 113 46.03 11.99 -23.14
C GLN A 113 46.79 12.29 -21.82
N ASP A 114 47.75 11.52 -21.29
CA ASP A 114 48.50 10.29 -21.67
C ASP A 114 49.00 9.59 -20.37
N ASP A 115 49.55 8.37 -20.29
CA ASP A 115 49.53 7.12 -21.10
C ASP A 115 50.12 5.97 -20.22
N THR A 116 49.79 4.70 -20.47
CA THR A 116 50.71 3.54 -20.30
C THR A 116 50.15 2.26 -20.95
N ALA A 117 50.87 1.70 -21.92
CA ALA A 117 50.48 0.52 -22.71
C ALA A 117 51.20 -0.80 -22.29
N PRO A 118 51.14 -1.91 -23.06
CA PRO A 118 49.99 -2.82 -23.26
C PRO A 118 50.34 -4.29 -22.85
N PRO A 119 49.48 -5.30 -23.13
CA PRO A 119 49.72 -6.11 -24.34
C PRO A 119 48.49 -6.63 -25.11
N GLU A 120 48.68 -6.72 -26.43
CA GLU A 120 48.09 -7.58 -27.48
C GLU A 120 46.59 -7.99 -27.50
N ALA A 121 46.07 -8.04 -28.73
CA ALA A 121 44.65 -8.19 -29.07
C ALA A 121 44.33 -9.52 -29.78
N PRO A 122 43.05 -9.93 -29.81
CA PRO A 122 42.47 -10.70 -30.89
C PRO A 122 41.70 -9.79 -31.88
N ALA A 123 41.80 -10.11 -33.18
CA ALA A 123 41.30 -9.28 -34.28
C ALA A 123 39.76 -9.10 -34.32
N PRO A 124 39.25 -7.96 -34.84
CA PRO A 124 37.82 -7.70 -34.94
C PRO A 124 37.14 -8.57 -36.01
N ARG A 125 36.06 -9.27 -35.63
CA ARG A 125 35.12 -9.86 -36.60
C ARG A 125 34.22 -8.77 -37.18
N THR A 126 34.42 -8.44 -38.45
CA THR A 126 33.51 -7.59 -39.22
C THR A 126 32.23 -8.35 -39.60
N GLY A 127 31.11 -8.00 -38.97
CA GLY A 127 29.79 -8.51 -39.33
C GLY A 127 28.68 -7.71 -38.62
N PRO A 128 27.51 -7.49 -39.25
CA PRO A 128 26.44 -6.68 -38.66
C PRO A 128 25.80 -7.40 -37.46
N PHE A 129 25.84 -6.73 -36.30
CA PHE A 129 25.28 -7.22 -35.04
C PHE A 129 23.75 -7.32 -35.14
N ARG A 130 23.17 -8.47 -34.75
CA ARG A 130 21.71 -8.64 -34.61
C ARG A 130 21.32 -8.59 -33.12
N PRO A 131 20.18 -7.99 -32.75
CA PRO A 131 19.67 -8.11 -31.39
C PRO A 131 19.14 -9.54 -31.18
N GLY A 132 19.82 -10.33 -30.34
CA GLY A 132 19.39 -11.70 -30.03
C GLY A 132 20.43 -12.60 -29.35
N ASP A 133 21.73 -12.33 -29.52
CA ASP A 133 22.79 -13.24 -29.06
C ASP A 133 23.11 -13.08 -27.57
N VAL A 134 22.47 -13.92 -26.74
CA VAL A 134 22.88 -14.14 -25.34
C VAL A 134 23.91 -15.27 -25.29
N VAL A 135 25.19 -14.91 -25.10
CA VAL A 135 26.27 -15.88 -24.89
C VAL A 135 26.28 -16.34 -23.44
N LEU A 136 25.74 -17.53 -23.19
CA LEU A 136 25.69 -18.17 -21.87
C LEU A 136 26.92 -19.06 -21.65
N THR A 137 27.96 -18.52 -21.04
CA THR A 137 29.20 -19.25 -20.74
C THR A 137 29.02 -20.18 -19.53
N ILE A 138 28.57 -21.42 -19.78
CA ILE A 138 28.46 -22.46 -18.74
C ILE A 138 29.82 -23.14 -18.55
N THR A 139 30.57 -22.76 -17.51
CA THR A 139 31.80 -23.47 -17.10
C THR A 139 31.46 -24.79 -16.40
N HIS A 140 31.42 -25.89 -17.16
CA HIS A 140 31.41 -27.24 -16.60
C HIS A 140 32.77 -27.58 -15.97
N ARG A 141 32.80 -27.86 -14.66
CA ARG A 141 33.95 -28.44 -13.97
C ARG A 141 33.77 -29.97 -13.84
N PRO A 142 34.65 -30.81 -14.42
CA PRO A 142 34.50 -32.26 -14.32
C PRO A 142 35.04 -32.81 -12.99
N GLY A 143 34.24 -33.68 -12.37
CA GLY A 143 34.66 -34.93 -11.71
C GLY A 143 35.60 -34.89 -10.49
N ALA A 144 35.05 -35.24 -9.33
CA ALA A 144 35.75 -36.02 -8.31
C ALA A 144 34.78 -37.03 -7.68
N ALA A 145 35.27 -38.23 -7.34
CA ALA A 145 34.49 -39.42 -7.01
C ALA A 145 33.78 -39.37 -5.64
N PRO A 146 32.74 -40.21 -5.40
CA PRO A 146 32.02 -40.23 -4.12
C PRO A 146 32.85 -40.85 -2.99
N SER A 147 33.27 -40.03 -2.02
CA SER A 147 33.79 -40.52 -0.74
C SER A 147 32.63 -40.72 0.24
N SER A 148 32.34 -41.99 0.57
CA SER A 148 31.41 -42.37 1.61
C SER A 148 31.98 -42.07 3.01
N SER A 149 31.89 -40.82 3.44
CA SER A 149 32.22 -40.41 4.80
C SER A 149 30.96 -40.25 5.64
N SER A 150 30.88 -41.00 6.74
CA SER A 150 29.79 -40.92 7.72
C SER A 150 29.65 -39.48 8.24
N ARG A 151 28.59 -38.79 7.78
CA ARG A 151 28.30 -37.42 8.19
C ARG A 151 27.52 -37.47 9.51
N ALA A 152 28.19 -37.06 10.59
CA ALA A 152 27.51 -36.78 11.86
C ALA A 152 26.31 -35.84 11.63
N PRO A 153 25.19 -36.00 12.36
CA PRO A 153 24.00 -35.20 12.15
C PRO A 153 24.35 -33.73 12.31
N ALA A 154 24.13 -32.95 11.24
CA ALA A 154 24.33 -31.51 11.29
C ALA A 154 23.39 -30.93 12.37
N PRO A 155 23.87 -30.00 13.23
CA PRO A 155 23.01 -29.39 14.23
C PRO A 155 21.85 -28.71 13.50
N SER A 156 20.63 -29.12 13.83
CA SER A 156 19.40 -28.53 13.29
C SER A 156 19.46 -27.02 13.52
N ARG A 157 19.70 -26.24 12.46
CA ARG A 157 19.59 -24.79 12.52
C ARG A 157 18.14 -24.48 12.84
N SER A 158 17.87 -24.21 14.11
CA SER A 158 16.64 -23.57 14.55
C SER A 158 16.60 -22.22 13.84
N VAL A 159 15.80 -22.13 12.78
CA VAL A 159 15.44 -20.86 12.19
C VAL A 159 14.58 -20.19 13.25
N ALA A 160 15.16 -19.20 13.94
CA ALA A 160 14.41 -18.40 14.89
C ALA A 160 13.15 -17.89 14.19
N ALA A 161 11.99 -18.09 14.82
CA ALA A 161 10.76 -17.53 14.31
C ALA A 161 10.96 -16.02 14.13
N PRO A 162 10.49 -15.42 13.02
CA PRO A 162 10.62 -13.97 12.82
C PRO A 162 10.04 -13.27 14.05
N SER A 163 10.74 -12.24 14.54
CA SER A 163 10.20 -11.55 15.71
C SER A 163 8.93 -10.82 15.27
N THR A 164 7.94 -10.70 16.16
CA THR A 164 6.71 -9.96 15.83
C THR A 164 6.98 -8.47 15.54
N VAL A 165 8.20 -7.96 15.80
CA VAL A 165 8.64 -6.63 15.32
C VAL A 165 8.89 -6.69 13.81
N ASP A 166 9.62 -7.71 13.34
CA ASP A 166 9.92 -7.90 11.92
C ASP A 166 8.63 -8.16 11.12
N GLU A 167 7.69 -8.93 11.68
CA GLU A 167 6.38 -9.16 11.06
C GLU A 167 5.54 -7.89 10.97
N LEU A 168 5.54 -7.06 12.03
CA LEU A 168 4.87 -5.77 12.05
C LEU A 168 5.48 -4.82 11.02
N ASP A 169 6.80 -4.61 11.04
CA ASP A 169 7.49 -3.75 10.06
C ASP A 169 7.30 -4.26 8.63
N ALA A 170 7.23 -5.58 8.42
CA ALA A 170 6.94 -6.16 7.11
C ALA A 170 5.46 -5.94 6.70
N ALA A 171 4.50 -5.97 7.63
CA ALA A 171 3.10 -5.62 7.36
C ALA A 171 2.96 -4.13 7.01
N LEU A 172 3.60 -3.24 7.78
CA LEU A 172 3.66 -1.80 7.51
C LEU A 172 4.24 -1.51 6.11
N ARG A 173 5.36 -2.15 5.75
CA ARG A 173 5.99 -2.00 4.41
C ARG A 173 5.13 -2.53 3.26
N ARG A 174 4.22 -3.48 3.52
CA ARG A 174 3.23 -3.98 2.54
C ARG A 174 1.97 -3.11 2.46
N GLY A 175 1.80 -2.13 3.33
CA GLY A 175 0.55 -1.35 3.45
C GLY A 175 -0.59 -2.13 4.11
N ASP A 176 -0.32 -3.28 4.75
CA ASP A 176 -1.34 -4.13 5.37
C ASP A 176 -1.68 -3.64 6.79
N ALA A 177 -2.44 -2.54 6.83
CA ALA A 177 -2.78 -1.85 8.07
C ALA A 177 -3.60 -2.71 9.05
N LEU A 178 -4.49 -3.58 8.56
CA LEU A 178 -5.32 -4.46 9.40
C LEU A 178 -4.50 -5.63 10.00
N HIS A 179 -3.53 -6.18 9.28
CA HIS A 179 -2.62 -7.16 9.86
C HIS A 179 -1.65 -6.50 10.85
N ALA A 180 -1.11 -5.32 10.51
CA ALA A 180 -0.28 -4.53 11.42
C ALA A 180 -1.03 -4.19 12.72
N MET A 181 -2.32 -3.82 12.64
CA MET A 181 -3.15 -3.53 13.81
C MET A 181 -3.39 -4.77 14.68
N ARG A 182 -3.56 -5.94 14.06
CA ARG A 182 -3.63 -7.23 14.78
C ARG A 182 -2.34 -7.52 15.56
N LEU A 183 -1.19 -7.38 14.90
CA LEU A 183 0.12 -7.57 15.53
C LEU A 183 0.42 -6.52 16.63
N LEU A 184 -0.11 -5.30 16.51
CA LEU A 184 -0.09 -4.32 17.61
C LEU A 184 -1.01 -4.71 18.76
N ASN A 185 -2.20 -5.25 18.50
CA ASN A 185 -3.14 -5.63 19.56
C ASN A 185 -2.70 -6.87 20.34
N GLU A 186 -1.96 -7.78 19.70
CA GLU A 186 -1.29 -8.92 20.33
C GLU A 186 -0.07 -8.49 21.18
N ARG A 187 0.28 -7.21 21.18
CA ARG A 187 1.41 -6.64 21.92
C ARG A 187 1.01 -5.44 22.75
N ASP A 188 1.87 -5.08 23.69
CA ASP A 188 1.77 -3.79 24.37
C ASP A 188 2.40 -2.71 23.48
N ALA A 189 1.69 -2.33 22.42
CA ALA A 189 2.13 -1.34 21.44
C ALA A 189 2.50 0.02 22.09
N ASP A 190 3.49 0.70 21.54
CA ASP A 190 3.76 2.10 21.90
C ASP A 190 2.96 3.07 21.02
N GLY A 191 2.95 4.35 21.39
CA GLY A 191 2.29 5.39 20.59
C GLY A 191 2.88 5.53 19.18
N ALA A 192 4.18 5.25 19.01
CA ALA A 192 4.86 5.30 17.72
C ALA A 192 4.41 4.21 16.74
N GLY A 193 3.94 3.05 17.24
CA GLY A 193 3.27 2.03 16.45
C GLY A 193 1.91 2.50 15.93
N LEU A 194 1.08 3.08 16.81
CA LEU A 194 -0.24 3.60 16.43
C LEU A 194 -0.14 4.77 15.45
N GLU A 195 0.82 5.68 15.62
CA GLU A 195 1.07 6.78 14.68
C GLU A 195 1.43 6.26 13.27
N ARG A 196 2.33 5.27 13.20
CA ARG A 196 2.75 4.65 11.94
C ARG A 196 1.60 3.96 11.21
N ILE A 197 0.71 3.25 11.91
CA ILE A 197 -0.46 2.65 11.23
C ILE A 197 -1.48 3.72 10.82
N GLY A 198 -1.69 4.75 11.63
CA GLY A 198 -2.48 5.92 11.26
C GLY A 198 -1.99 6.61 9.97
N ALA A 199 -0.72 6.42 9.60
CA ALA A 199 -0.14 6.89 8.35
C ALA A 199 -0.44 6.03 7.11
N LEU A 200 -0.87 4.78 7.29
CA LEU A 200 -1.14 3.82 6.22
C LEU A 200 -2.63 3.73 5.84
N PHE A 201 -3.54 4.30 6.65
CA PHE A 201 -4.95 4.34 6.30
C PHE A 201 -5.19 5.31 5.13
N LEU A 202 -5.51 4.74 3.97
CA LEU A 202 -5.93 5.46 2.78
C LEU A 202 -7.45 5.73 2.77
N SER A 203 -8.23 5.01 3.58
CA SER A 203 -9.69 5.16 3.66
C SER A 203 -10.17 5.36 5.11
N ALA A 204 -11.33 6.02 5.24
CA ALA A 204 -12.02 6.20 6.51
C ALA A 204 -12.51 4.85 7.09
N ASP A 205 -12.95 3.92 6.24
CA ASP A 205 -13.53 2.66 6.69
C ASP A 205 -12.49 1.72 7.30
N THR A 206 -11.29 1.62 6.71
CA THR A 206 -10.20 0.82 7.30
C THR A 206 -9.73 1.41 8.63
N ALA A 207 -9.75 2.73 8.79
CA ALA A 207 -9.46 3.38 10.07
C ALA A 207 -10.56 3.08 11.13
N ARG A 208 -11.83 2.97 10.70
CA ARG A 208 -12.96 2.62 11.59
C ARG A 208 -12.83 1.19 12.09
N GLU A 209 -12.67 0.23 11.16
CA GLU A 209 -12.46 -1.19 11.49
C GLU A 209 -11.27 -1.37 12.44
N ALA A 210 -10.18 -0.63 12.22
CA ALA A 210 -9.02 -0.65 13.11
C ALA A 210 -9.30 -0.11 14.53
N LEU A 211 -10.09 0.97 14.69
CA LEU A 211 -10.52 1.44 16.01
C LEU A 211 -11.41 0.40 16.71
N ASP A 212 -12.33 -0.22 15.96
CA ASP A 212 -13.26 -1.21 16.51
C ASP A 212 -12.57 -2.48 16.99
N MET A 213 -11.46 -2.88 16.34
CA MET A 213 -10.60 -3.98 16.76
C MET A 213 -9.75 -3.68 18.01
N LEU A 214 -9.54 -2.41 18.38
CA LEU A 214 -8.74 -2.04 19.53
C LEU A 214 -9.54 -2.14 20.85
N PRO A 215 -8.92 -2.67 21.93
CA PRO A 215 -9.51 -2.63 23.27
C PRO A 215 -9.63 -1.18 23.75
N PRO A 216 -10.56 -0.88 24.68
CA PRO A 216 -11.03 0.50 24.86
C PRO A 216 -9.93 1.48 25.27
N GLN A 217 -9.01 1.09 26.16
CA GLN A 217 -7.86 1.90 26.56
C GLN A 217 -6.96 2.26 25.36
N ARG A 218 -6.71 1.30 24.47
CA ARG A 218 -5.91 1.52 23.24
C ARG A 218 -6.66 2.33 22.18
N ARG A 219 -7.99 2.26 22.17
CA ARG A 219 -8.84 3.12 21.34
C ARG A 219 -8.69 4.59 21.75
N LEU A 220 -8.60 4.91 23.04
CA LEU A 220 -8.31 6.27 23.52
C LEU A 220 -6.92 6.76 23.10
N ASP A 221 -5.88 5.93 23.18
CA ASP A 221 -4.54 6.28 22.69
C ASP A 221 -4.54 6.54 21.18
N ALA A 222 -5.22 5.68 20.40
CA ALA A 222 -5.38 5.86 18.97
C ALA A 222 -6.15 7.15 18.64
N ILE A 223 -7.23 7.45 19.36
CA ILE A 223 -7.98 8.72 19.24
C ILE A 223 -7.07 9.92 19.53
N ARG A 224 -6.27 9.89 20.61
CA ARG A 224 -5.33 10.97 20.97
C ARG A 224 -4.35 11.27 19.84
N ILE A 225 -3.79 10.24 19.21
CA ILE A 225 -2.79 10.36 18.15
C ILE A 225 -3.45 10.72 16.80
N TRP A 226 -4.55 10.07 16.44
CA TRP A 226 -5.16 10.19 15.11
C TRP A 226 -6.05 11.43 14.97
N ALA A 227 -6.57 12.02 16.05
CA ALA A 227 -7.34 13.27 16.01
C ALA A 227 -6.54 14.43 15.40
N ALA A 228 -5.22 14.45 15.58
CA ALA A 228 -4.32 15.43 14.96
C ALA A 228 -4.44 15.43 13.42
N ARG A 229 -4.66 14.26 12.80
CA ARG A 229 -4.66 14.04 11.35
C ARG A 229 -6.02 14.41 10.73
N PRO A 230 -6.15 15.46 9.91
CA PRO A 230 -7.43 15.93 9.39
C PRO A 230 -8.28 14.85 8.69
N ALA A 231 -7.64 13.99 7.90
CA ALA A 231 -8.31 12.91 7.16
C ALA A 231 -8.98 11.84 8.05
N LEU A 232 -8.53 11.66 9.29
CA LEU A 232 -9.08 10.65 10.20
C LEU A 232 -10.14 11.20 11.16
N ARG A 233 -10.29 12.54 11.24
CA ARG A 233 -11.27 13.20 12.13
C ARG A 233 -12.73 12.73 11.92
N PRO A 234 -13.23 12.50 10.68
CA PRO A 234 -14.57 11.97 10.45
C PRO A 234 -14.84 10.58 11.05
N VAL A 235 -13.78 9.84 11.43
CA VAL A 235 -13.86 8.49 12.00
C VAL A 235 -13.54 8.50 13.50
N VAL A 236 -12.53 9.26 13.88
CA VAL A 236 -12.03 9.38 15.26
C VAL A 236 -13.07 10.03 16.18
N PHE A 237 -13.75 11.09 15.75
CA PHE A 237 -14.70 11.81 16.61
C PHE A 237 -16.04 11.09 16.86
N PRO A 238 -16.66 10.36 15.89
CA PRO A 238 -17.76 9.45 16.20
C PRO A 238 -17.38 8.40 17.24
N ALA A 239 -16.27 7.66 17.01
CA ALA A 239 -15.81 6.64 17.95
C ALA A 239 -15.53 7.22 19.35
N PHE A 240 -15.02 8.45 19.42
CA PHE A 240 -14.81 9.14 20.68
C PHE A 240 -16.11 9.56 21.39
N ALA A 241 -17.18 9.88 20.66
CA ALA A 241 -18.50 10.12 21.22
C ALA A 241 -19.08 8.84 21.84
N ASP A 242 -18.94 7.70 21.15
CA ASP A 242 -19.36 6.40 21.68
C ASP A 242 -18.64 6.05 23.00
N MET A 243 -17.34 6.36 23.10
CA MET A 243 -16.55 6.21 24.33
C MET A 243 -16.91 7.20 25.45
N LEU A 244 -17.50 8.36 25.14
CA LEU A 244 -18.02 9.28 26.15
C LEU A 244 -19.37 8.80 26.71
N ALA A 245 -20.12 8.00 25.95
CA ALA A 245 -21.38 7.39 26.34
C ALA A 245 -21.20 6.08 27.14
N ASP A 246 -20.15 5.30 26.87
CA ASP A 246 -19.82 4.07 27.60
C ASP A 246 -19.37 4.36 29.06
N PRO A 247 -20.10 3.91 30.09
CA PRO A 247 -19.73 4.11 31.49
C PRO A 247 -18.34 3.56 31.87
N ALA A 248 -17.85 2.52 31.19
CA ALA A 248 -16.56 1.90 31.50
C ALA A 248 -15.36 2.75 31.05
N THR A 249 -15.56 3.66 30.07
CA THR A 249 -14.49 4.51 29.53
C THR A 249 -14.74 6.01 29.64
N ALA A 250 -15.96 6.44 29.99
CA ALA A 250 -16.37 7.83 29.98
C ALA A 250 -15.46 8.77 30.79
N ASP A 251 -14.91 8.37 31.94
CA ASP A 251 -14.01 9.24 32.72
C ASP A 251 -12.65 9.46 32.05
N ALA A 252 -12.07 8.41 31.46
CA ALA A 252 -10.85 8.52 30.68
C ALA A 252 -11.09 9.32 29.38
N ALA A 253 -12.24 9.11 28.73
CA ALA A 253 -12.66 9.89 27.57
C ALA A 253 -12.89 11.38 27.93
N ARG A 254 -13.47 11.70 29.09
CA ARG A 254 -13.59 13.09 29.60
C ARG A 254 -12.25 13.72 29.97
N ALA A 255 -11.26 12.94 30.39
CA ALA A 255 -9.89 13.40 30.55
C ALA A 255 -9.28 13.77 29.19
N LEU A 256 -9.29 12.85 28.24
CA LEU A 256 -8.81 13.07 26.88
C LEU A 256 -9.53 14.23 26.18
N ARG A 257 -10.84 14.42 26.42
CA ARG A 257 -11.61 15.54 25.85
C ARG A 257 -11.08 16.89 26.31
N ARG A 258 -10.57 17.00 27.55
CA ARG A 258 -9.95 18.22 28.06
C ARG A 258 -8.60 18.47 27.38
N GLU A 259 -7.75 17.44 27.30
CA GLU A 259 -6.47 17.50 26.57
C GLU A 259 -6.66 17.94 25.10
N LEU A 260 -7.62 17.34 24.39
CA LEU A 260 -7.90 17.69 22.99
C LEU A 260 -8.56 19.08 22.83
N ALA A 261 -9.23 19.60 23.85
CA ALA A 261 -9.83 20.94 23.81
C ALA A 261 -8.79 22.07 23.91
N ASP A 262 -7.61 21.79 24.47
CA ASP A 262 -6.50 22.75 24.49
C ASP A 262 -5.98 23.02 23.06
N ILE A 263 -6.07 22.04 22.15
CA ILE A 263 -5.68 22.12 20.74
C ILE A 263 -6.75 22.90 19.92
N PRO A 264 -6.46 24.13 19.43
CA PRO A 264 -7.48 25.00 18.82
C PRO A 264 -8.17 24.38 17.58
N GLU A 265 -7.42 23.65 16.77
CA GLU A 265 -7.88 23.03 15.51
C GLU A 265 -8.91 21.90 15.71
N LEU A 266 -8.98 21.35 16.93
CA LEU A 266 -9.89 20.26 17.28
C LEU A 266 -11.17 20.76 17.96
N ARG A 267 -11.20 22.01 18.45
CA ARG A 267 -12.37 22.59 19.15
C ARG A 267 -13.67 22.53 18.34
N PRO A 268 -13.70 22.82 17.02
CA PRO A 268 -14.93 22.72 16.23
C PRO A 268 -15.45 21.27 16.18
N TRP A 269 -14.56 20.30 15.98
CA TRP A 269 -14.89 18.87 15.95
C TRP A 269 -15.41 18.39 17.31
N LEU A 270 -14.72 18.74 18.39
CA LEU A 270 -15.17 18.44 19.76
C LEU A 270 -16.55 19.04 20.05
N ALA A 271 -16.83 20.26 19.60
CA ALA A 271 -18.15 20.89 19.76
C ALA A 271 -19.25 20.14 18.98
N SER A 272 -19.01 19.76 17.72
CA SER A 272 -19.99 19.06 16.87
C SER A 272 -20.35 17.65 17.33
N TYR A 273 -19.46 16.97 18.05
CA TYR A 273 -19.68 15.61 18.56
C TYR A 273 -20.03 15.55 20.05
N ALA A 274 -19.73 16.60 20.83
CA ALA A 274 -20.11 16.69 22.23
C ALA A 274 -21.59 17.00 22.50
N SER A 275 -22.36 17.34 21.47
CA SER A 275 -23.79 17.65 21.54
C SER A 275 -24.69 16.49 21.10
N ARG A 276 -24.11 15.29 20.93
CA ARG A 276 -24.80 14.04 20.60
C ARG A 276 -24.79 13.14 21.83
#